data_AF-H1KPQ4-F1
#
_entry.id   AF-H1KPQ4-F1
#
_cell.length_a   1.000
_cell.length_b   1.000
_cell.length_c   1.000
_cell.angle_alpha   90.00
_cell.angle_beta   90.00
_cell.angle_gamma   90.00
#
_symmetry.space_group_name_H-M   'P 1'
#
loop_
_entity.id
_entity.type
_entity.pdbx_description
1 polymer ?
#
loop_
_entity_poly.entity_id
_entity_poly.type
_entity_poly.pdbx_seq_one_letter_code
_entity_poly.pdbx_strand_id
1 'polypeptide(L)'
;MPIDIIVRQCFTLIKNLSWEGPSRIYLFFDELNLSFGSRVQHKRDAVLIRDLIIAVDRINSHFIQYGIPFYVIAAVRSEVLNAVSVPTLEINKILTARGRELRWFSKTASEDAPIADLFRKKVNASEKIAGFPVSADVFSAYFRKNTFGMRAQDLIVELTWCNPRDLILLFGDACHGDFKALFDEPTIIRVMERYSSDSWSEKVEELSVEYAPAELQSLRKLLLDFKRHFKVDEFERRKHQKASLDQAIAQFHSKRAASKVLEDLYRIGVIGQSTRNPTDYGNRIKQFEEHWAYRGDHSFDPAAWMIIHKAFWPFLRLGPIYANR
;
A
#
# COMPACT_ATOMS: atom_id res chain seq x y z
N MET A 1 40.16 -0.67 13.97
CA MET A 1 40.15 0.63 13.27
C MET A 1 38.76 1.24 13.47
N PRO A 2 38.63 2.48 13.97
CA PRO A 2 37.34 3.15 14.10
C PRO A 2 36.63 3.24 12.74
N ILE A 3 35.31 3.05 12.71
CA ILE A 3 34.51 3.04 11.47
C ILE A 3 34.62 4.37 10.72
N ASP A 4 34.79 5.46 11.43
CA ASP A 4 34.94 6.82 10.90
C ASP A 4 36.21 6.95 10.05
N ILE A 5 37.28 6.25 10.42
CA ILE A 5 38.53 6.23 9.65
C ILE A 5 38.34 5.45 8.35
N ILE A 6 37.65 4.30 8.41
CA ILE A 6 37.33 3.50 7.23
C ILE A 6 36.49 4.33 6.25
N VAL A 7 35.44 5.00 6.73
CA VAL A 7 34.58 5.86 5.90
C VAL A 7 35.39 6.97 5.22
N ARG A 8 36.29 7.65 5.94
CA ARG A 8 37.18 8.68 5.36
C ARG A 8 38.13 8.11 4.30
N GLN A 9 38.68 6.93 4.53
CA GLN A 9 39.52 6.24 3.55
C GLN A 9 38.72 5.88 2.30
N CYS A 10 37.50 5.33 2.44
CA CYS A 10 36.62 5.06 1.32
C CYS A 10 36.32 6.32 0.50
N PHE A 11 35.99 7.44 1.14
CA PHE A 11 35.79 8.71 0.43
C PHE A 11 37.06 9.22 -0.27
N THR A 12 38.24 8.96 0.29
CA THR A 12 39.52 9.30 -0.36
C THR A 12 39.75 8.45 -1.59
N LEU A 13 39.43 7.15 -1.53
CA LEU A 13 39.50 6.24 -2.67
C LEU A 13 38.52 6.63 -3.78
N ILE A 14 37.30 7.05 -3.42
CA ILE A 14 36.28 7.53 -4.38
C ILE A 14 36.77 8.73 -5.18
N LYS A 15 37.54 9.64 -4.58
CA LYS A 15 38.12 10.80 -5.29
C LYS A 15 39.12 10.39 -6.36
N ASN A 16 39.81 9.28 -6.13
CA ASN A 16 40.86 8.77 -7.00
C ASN A 16 40.36 7.72 -7.98
N LEU A 17 39.04 7.48 -8.03
CA LEU A 17 38.44 6.59 -9.01
C LEU A 17 38.59 7.23 -10.40
N SER A 18 39.51 6.71 -11.20
CA SER A 18 39.58 7.01 -12.62
C SER A 18 38.56 6.16 -13.36
N TRP A 19 37.80 6.79 -14.25
CA TRP A 19 36.80 6.13 -15.07
C TRP A 19 37.14 6.35 -16.54
N GLU A 20 37.50 5.28 -17.24
CA GLU A 20 37.89 5.32 -18.65
C GLU A 20 36.75 4.88 -19.60
N GLY A 21 35.57 4.55 -19.05
CA GLY A 21 34.43 4.07 -19.83
C GLY A 21 33.43 5.16 -20.23
N PRO A 22 32.70 5.00 -21.35
CA PRO A 22 31.58 5.91 -21.71
C PRO A 22 30.30 5.64 -20.90
N SER A 23 30.25 4.53 -20.15
CA SER A 23 29.02 4.01 -19.57
C SER A 23 28.72 4.58 -18.19
N ARG A 24 27.45 4.90 -17.96
CA ARG A 24 26.92 5.25 -16.63
C ARG A 24 26.73 3.96 -15.81
N ILE A 25 27.13 3.95 -14.55
CA ILE A 25 26.86 2.85 -13.62
C ILE A 25 25.71 3.23 -12.69
N TYR A 26 24.80 2.29 -12.48
CA TYR A 26 23.73 2.42 -11.50
C TYR A 26 23.84 1.31 -10.46
N LEU A 27 23.92 1.67 -9.19
CA LEU A 27 23.81 0.76 -8.06
C LEU A 27 22.44 0.94 -7.41
N PHE A 28 21.65 -0.13 -7.41
CA PHE A 28 20.32 -0.13 -6.83
C PHE A 28 20.32 -0.89 -5.50
N PHE A 29 19.81 -0.24 -4.46
CA PHE A 29 19.38 -0.87 -3.22
C PHE A 29 17.86 -1.00 -3.28
N ASP A 30 17.37 -2.23 -3.25
CA ASP A 30 15.94 -2.56 -3.27
C ASP A 30 15.57 -3.43 -2.05
N GLU A 31 14.28 -3.63 -1.82
CA GLU A 31 13.71 -4.48 -0.77
C GLU A 31 14.20 -4.15 0.65
N LEU A 32 14.29 -2.86 0.97
CA LEU A 32 14.55 -2.40 2.33
C LEU A 32 13.33 -2.69 3.20
N ASN A 33 13.37 -3.81 3.92
CA ASN A 33 12.29 -4.27 4.79
C ASN A 33 12.64 -4.09 6.28
N LEU A 34 11.63 -3.75 7.08
CA LEU A 34 11.70 -3.75 8.54
C LEU A 34 10.94 -4.97 9.05
N SER A 35 11.58 -5.77 9.92
CA SER A 35 10.91 -6.89 10.59
C SER A 35 10.75 -6.57 12.08
N PHE A 36 9.60 -6.92 12.65
CA PHE A 36 9.37 -6.76 14.09
C PHE A 36 9.89 -7.98 14.85
N GLY A 37 11.14 -7.90 15.27
CA GLY A 37 11.70 -8.80 16.30
C GLY A 37 11.47 -8.25 17.71
N SER A 38 11.96 -7.03 17.96
CA SER A 38 11.75 -6.30 19.22
C SER A 38 11.73 -4.80 18.96
N ARG A 39 11.19 -3.99 19.89
CA ARG A 39 11.22 -2.52 19.77
C ARG A 39 12.64 -1.96 19.60
N VAL A 40 13.63 -2.58 20.25
CA VAL A 40 15.04 -2.17 20.17
C VAL A 40 15.61 -2.46 18.79
N GLN A 41 15.40 -3.69 18.30
CA GLN A 41 15.83 -4.09 16.96
C GLN A 41 15.15 -3.21 15.89
N HIS A 42 13.85 -3.01 16.00
CA HIS A 42 13.08 -2.18 15.08
C HIS A 42 13.63 -0.75 15.00
N LYS A 43 13.90 -0.12 16.15
CA LYS A 43 14.52 1.21 16.19
C LYS A 43 15.91 1.22 15.55
N ARG A 44 16.72 0.18 15.79
CA ARG A 44 18.05 0.05 15.19
C ARG A 44 17.95 -0.10 13.67
N ASP A 45 17.05 -0.92 13.17
CA ASP A 45 16.92 -1.20 11.75
C ASP A 45 16.36 0.04 11.00
N ALA A 46 15.41 0.77 11.61
CA ALA A 46 14.99 2.08 11.10
C ALA A 46 16.15 3.09 11.06
N VAL A 47 17.00 3.13 12.10
CA VAL A 47 18.21 3.96 12.09
C VAL A 47 19.17 3.56 10.96
N LEU A 48 19.36 2.26 10.70
CA LEU A 48 20.22 1.80 9.60
C LEU A 48 19.69 2.22 8.23
N ILE A 49 18.38 2.09 7.98
CA ILE A 49 17.77 2.51 6.71
C ILE A 49 17.87 4.03 6.53
N ARG A 50 17.66 4.80 7.61
CA ARG A 50 17.88 6.24 7.61
C ARG A 50 19.31 6.59 7.19
N ASP A 51 20.29 5.96 7.83
CA ASP A 51 21.70 6.25 7.62
C ASP A 51 22.15 5.78 6.23
N LEU A 52 21.55 4.72 5.68
CA LEU A 52 21.70 4.32 4.29
C LEU A 52 21.21 5.41 3.33
N ILE A 53 20.00 5.97 3.53
CA ILE A 53 19.47 7.06 2.69
C ILE A 53 20.43 8.27 2.70
N ILE A 54 20.93 8.64 3.89
CA ILE A 54 21.92 9.72 4.04
C ILE A 54 23.23 9.37 3.32
N ALA A 55 23.71 8.13 3.43
CA ALA A 55 24.92 7.68 2.77
C ALA A 55 24.78 7.71 1.24
N VAL A 56 23.64 7.27 0.70
CA VAL A 56 23.33 7.34 -0.74
C VAL A 56 23.40 8.78 -1.25
N ASP A 57 22.78 9.74 -0.55
CA ASP A 57 22.84 11.16 -0.92
C ASP A 57 24.27 11.72 -0.88
N ARG A 58 25.04 11.39 0.17
CA ARG A 58 26.44 11.84 0.32
C ARG A 58 27.35 11.27 -0.76
N ILE A 59 27.19 9.99 -1.10
CA ILE A 59 27.99 9.33 -2.14
C ILE A 59 27.65 9.92 -3.52
N ASN A 60 26.37 10.07 -3.84
CA ASN A 60 25.94 10.71 -5.10
C ASN A 60 26.46 12.14 -5.21
N SER A 61 26.45 12.90 -4.11
CA SER A 61 26.99 14.26 -4.10
C SER A 61 28.49 14.30 -4.43
N HIS A 62 29.27 13.32 -3.94
CA HIS A 62 30.67 13.17 -4.33
C HIS A 62 30.82 12.79 -5.80
N PHE A 63 30.04 11.83 -6.30
CA PHE A 63 30.10 11.45 -7.71
C PHE A 63 29.79 12.63 -8.64
N ILE A 64 28.79 13.44 -8.30
CA ILE A 64 28.48 14.68 -9.02
C ILE A 64 29.65 15.67 -8.97
N GLN A 65 30.22 15.90 -7.78
CA GLN A 65 31.31 16.87 -7.59
C GLN A 65 32.56 16.52 -8.41
N TYR A 66 32.88 15.24 -8.54
CA TYR A 66 34.07 14.75 -9.24
C TYR A 66 33.78 14.29 -10.68
N GLY A 67 32.56 14.49 -11.19
CA GLY A 67 32.19 14.12 -12.55
C GLY A 67 32.19 12.60 -12.81
N ILE A 68 32.03 11.79 -11.77
CA ILE A 68 32.01 10.33 -11.85
C ILE A 68 30.60 9.89 -12.29
N PRO A 69 30.45 9.14 -13.40
CA PRO A 69 29.14 8.76 -13.95
C PRO A 69 28.51 7.57 -13.20
N PHE A 70 28.53 7.60 -11.87
CA PHE A 70 28.01 6.56 -11.00
C PHE A 70 26.81 7.11 -10.21
N TYR A 71 25.73 6.33 -10.15
CA TYR A 71 24.47 6.71 -9.53
C TYR A 71 24.05 5.64 -8.53
N VAL A 72 23.84 6.02 -7.28
CA VAL A 72 23.32 5.14 -6.25
C VAL A 72 21.85 5.46 -6.03
N ILE A 73 20.97 4.47 -6.11
CA ILE A 73 19.53 4.63 -5.98
C ILE A 73 19.05 3.68 -4.88
N ALA A 74 18.23 4.18 -3.96
CA ALA A 74 17.59 3.36 -2.94
C ALA A 74 16.07 3.43 -3.12
N ALA A 75 15.44 2.27 -3.33
CA ALA A 75 14.00 2.12 -3.29
C ALA A 75 13.58 1.85 -1.84
N VAL A 76 12.76 2.72 -1.28
CA VAL A 76 12.33 2.65 0.13
C VAL A 76 10.81 2.62 0.17
N ARG A 77 10.26 1.64 0.88
CA ARG A 77 8.81 1.50 1.10
C ARG A 77 8.30 2.63 2.00
N SER A 78 7.05 3.07 1.79
CA SER A 78 6.48 4.24 2.48
C SER A 78 6.33 4.05 3.99
N GLU A 79 5.93 2.86 4.42
CA GLU A 79 5.83 2.45 5.83
C GLU A 79 7.20 2.45 6.54
N VAL A 80 8.26 2.12 5.81
CA VAL A 80 9.63 2.20 6.30
C VAL A 80 10.06 3.66 6.44
N LEU A 81 9.78 4.51 5.44
CA LEU A 81 10.04 5.95 5.53
C LEU A 81 9.34 6.59 6.74
N ASN A 82 8.11 6.18 7.04
CA ASN A 82 7.37 6.66 8.21
C ASN A 82 8.04 6.26 9.54
N ALA A 83 8.50 5.01 9.66
CA ALA A 83 9.24 4.55 10.84
C ALA A 83 10.58 5.27 11.03
N VAL A 84 11.19 5.70 9.93
CA VAL A 84 12.50 6.35 9.86
C VAL A 84 12.43 7.86 10.11
N SER A 85 11.28 8.50 9.82
CA SER A 85 11.07 9.95 9.87
C SER A 85 10.99 10.49 11.30
N VAL A 86 12.06 10.34 12.06
CA VAL A 86 12.28 11.07 13.31
C VAL A 86 12.72 12.49 12.93
N PRO A 87 12.11 13.56 13.45
CA PRO A 87 12.34 14.96 13.03
C PRO A 87 13.79 15.49 13.11
N THR A 88 14.73 14.71 13.63
CA THR A 88 16.00 15.19 14.15
C THR A 88 17.16 15.23 13.15
N LEU A 89 17.01 14.74 11.91
CA LEU A 89 18.17 14.45 11.03
C LEU A 89 18.06 14.88 9.57
N GLU A 90 17.27 15.92 9.26
CA GLU A 90 17.19 16.52 7.90
C GLU A 90 16.81 15.56 6.75
N ILE A 91 16.45 14.31 7.04
CA ILE A 91 16.10 13.32 6.01
C ILE A 91 14.96 13.80 5.12
N ASN A 92 14.01 14.56 5.69
CA ASN A 92 12.93 15.19 4.94
C ASN A 92 13.46 16.12 3.83
N LYS A 93 14.55 16.86 4.08
CA LYS A 93 15.17 17.72 3.05
C LYS A 93 15.76 16.88 1.91
N ILE A 94 16.42 15.77 2.24
CA ILE A 94 16.97 14.83 1.25
C ILE A 94 15.84 14.22 0.42
N LEU A 95 14.79 13.72 1.07
CA LEU A 95 13.62 13.14 0.40
C LEU A 95 12.90 14.17 -0.48
N THR A 96 12.74 15.42 -0.03
CA THR A 96 12.13 16.48 -0.85
C THR A 96 13.01 16.87 -2.05
N ALA A 97 14.33 16.98 -1.87
CA ALA A 97 15.23 17.43 -2.93
C ALA A 97 15.54 16.32 -3.97
N ARG A 98 15.76 15.10 -3.50
CA ARG A 98 16.26 13.97 -4.30
C ARG A 98 15.26 12.84 -4.47
N GLY A 99 14.33 12.68 -3.54
CA GLY A 99 13.32 11.62 -3.58
C GLY A 99 12.33 11.81 -4.72
N ARG A 100 11.85 10.69 -5.24
CA ARG A 100 10.76 10.62 -6.22
C ARG A 100 9.76 9.58 -5.73
N GLU A 101 8.56 10.04 -5.40
CA GLU A 101 7.48 9.16 -4.97
C GLU A 101 6.82 8.53 -6.20
N LEU A 102 6.74 7.21 -6.20
CA LEU A 102 6.00 6.47 -7.22
C LEU A 102 4.53 6.42 -6.82
N ARG A 103 3.67 7.02 -7.65
CA ARG A 103 2.21 7.03 -7.46
C ARG A 103 1.54 6.37 -8.66
N TRP A 104 0.55 5.53 -8.35
CA TRP A 104 -0.19 4.75 -9.33
C TRP A 104 -1.67 5.14 -9.40
N PHE A 105 -2.06 6.16 -8.66
CA PHE A 105 -3.39 6.79 -8.67
C PHE A 105 -3.31 8.18 -9.30
N SER A 106 -4.44 8.69 -9.81
CA SER A 106 -4.57 10.11 -10.13
C SER A 106 -5.28 10.86 -9.01
N LYS A 107 -4.94 12.15 -8.85
CA LYS A 107 -5.63 13.08 -7.96
C LYS A 107 -6.88 13.70 -8.60
N THR A 108 -7.06 13.57 -9.92
CA THR A 108 -8.18 14.17 -10.64
C THR A 108 -9.00 13.09 -11.33
N ALA A 109 -10.33 13.21 -11.28
CA ALA A 109 -11.24 12.25 -11.89
C ALA A 109 -11.19 12.23 -13.43
N SER A 110 -10.57 13.23 -14.04
CA SER A 110 -10.43 13.38 -15.51
C SER A 110 -9.17 12.72 -16.08
N GLU A 111 -8.22 12.32 -15.24
CA GLU A 111 -7.01 11.64 -15.67
C GLU A 111 -7.20 10.12 -15.53
N ASP A 112 -6.88 9.38 -16.59
CA ASP A 112 -6.79 7.92 -16.52
C ASP A 112 -5.79 7.54 -15.42
N ALA A 113 -6.24 6.75 -14.45
CA ALA A 113 -5.39 6.34 -13.34
C ALA A 113 -4.18 5.54 -13.89
N PRO A 114 -2.92 5.85 -13.49
CA PRO A 114 -1.74 5.16 -14.00
C PRO A 114 -1.80 3.63 -13.85
N ILE A 115 -2.46 3.13 -12.80
CA ILE A 115 -2.72 1.70 -12.59
C ILE A 115 -3.57 1.08 -13.72
N ALA A 116 -4.57 1.79 -14.23
CA ALA A 116 -5.43 1.32 -15.32
C ALA A 116 -4.66 1.29 -16.65
N ASP A 117 -3.79 2.26 -16.88
CA ASP A 117 -2.92 2.28 -18.05
C ASP A 117 -1.82 1.21 -18.00
N LEU A 118 -1.28 0.96 -16.80
CA LEU A 118 -0.36 -0.16 -16.59
C LEU A 118 -1.05 -1.48 -16.91
N PHE A 119 -2.28 -1.67 -16.42
CA PHE A 119 -3.09 -2.85 -16.73
C PHE A 119 -3.30 -3.00 -18.25
N ARG A 120 -3.72 -1.93 -18.95
CA ARG A 120 -3.89 -1.91 -20.41
C ARG A 120 -2.61 -2.32 -21.15
N LYS A 121 -1.48 -1.72 -20.80
CA LYS A 121 -0.17 -2.04 -21.39
C LYS A 121 0.23 -3.49 -21.14
N LYS A 122 -0.03 -4.01 -19.93
CA LYS A 122 0.28 -5.39 -19.57
C LYS A 122 -0.57 -6.38 -20.37
N VAL A 123 -1.87 -6.14 -20.52
CA VAL A 123 -2.74 -6.98 -21.36
C VAL A 123 -2.29 -6.95 -22.82
N ASN A 124 -2.05 -5.77 -23.40
CA ASN A 124 -1.59 -5.64 -24.78
C ASN A 124 -0.24 -6.34 -25.02
N ALA A 125 0.65 -6.32 -24.04
CA ALA A 125 1.91 -7.07 -24.11
C ALA A 125 1.67 -8.59 -24.07
N SER A 126 0.77 -9.05 -23.21
CA SER A 126 0.38 -10.47 -23.12
C SER A 126 -0.31 -10.97 -24.40
N GLU A 127 -1.19 -10.17 -25.01
CA GLU A 127 -1.82 -10.48 -26.30
C GLU A 127 -0.77 -10.72 -27.39
N LYS A 128 0.20 -9.80 -27.52
CA LYS A 128 1.31 -9.94 -28.48
C LYS A 128 2.11 -11.22 -28.26
N ILE A 129 2.44 -11.54 -27.02
CA ILE A 129 3.21 -12.75 -26.67
C ILE A 129 2.42 -14.02 -27.00
N ALA A 130 1.11 -14.01 -26.75
CA ALA A 130 0.22 -15.13 -27.02
C ALA A 130 -0.25 -15.22 -28.50
N GLY A 131 0.14 -14.27 -29.35
CA GLY A 131 -0.25 -14.22 -30.77
C GLY A 131 -1.68 -13.75 -31.02
N PHE A 132 -2.34 -13.11 -30.05
CA PHE A 132 -3.64 -12.48 -30.22
C PHE A 132 -3.51 -11.06 -30.82
N PRO A 133 -4.52 -10.57 -31.56
CA PRO A 133 -4.54 -9.17 -31.99
C PRO A 133 -4.60 -8.25 -30.77
N VAL A 134 -3.87 -7.12 -30.84
CA VAL A 134 -3.83 -6.16 -29.74
C VAL A 134 -5.17 -5.43 -29.64
N SER A 135 -5.80 -5.50 -28.47
CA SER A 135 -7.08 -4.83 -28.20
C SER A 135 -6.90 -3.31 -28.16
N ALA A 136 -7.70 -2.60 -28.94
CA ALA A 136 -7.76 -1.13 -28.88
C ALA A 136 -8.39 -0.65 -27.55
N ASP A 137 -9.44 -1.35 -27.10
CA ASP A 137 -10.08 -1.15 -25.80
C ASP A 137 -10.06 -2.47 -25.01
N VAL A 138 -9.02 -2.63 -24.20
CA VAL A 138 -8.81 -3.78 -23.29
C VAL A 138 -10.01 -3.99 -22.35
N PHE A 139 -10.60 -2.91 -21.84
CA PHE A 139 -11.66 -3.04 -20.85
C PHE A 139 -12.93 -3.59 -21.47
N SER A 140 -13.31 -3.12 -22.66
CA SER A 140 -14.45 -3.69 -23.38
C SER A 140 -14.19 -5.09 -23.92
N ALA A 141 -12.94 -5.44 -24.22
CA ALA A 141 -12.57 -6.76 -24.74
C ALA A 141 -12.62 -7.86 -23.67
N TYR A 142 -12.27 -7.53 -22.41
CA TYR A 142 -12.12 -8.52 -21.35
C TYR A 142 -13.13 -8.40 -20.20
N PHE A 143 -13.86 -7.29 -20.05
CA PHE A 143 -14.81 -7.10 -18.94
C PHE A 143 -16.24 -6.98 -19.45
N ARG A 144 -17.18 -7.47 -18.66
CA ARG A 144 -18.60 -7.17 -18.87
C ARG A 144 -18.87 -5.70 -18.51
N LYS A 145 -19.73 -5.04 -19.30
CA LYS A 145 -20.18 -3.66 -19.03
C LYS A 145 -21.01 -3.61 -17.74
N ASN A 146 -20.85 -2.52 -16.99
CA ASN A 146 -21.61 -2.20 -15.77
C ASN A 146 -21.55 -3.27 -14.67
N THR A 147 -20.43 -3.98 -14.56
CA THR A 147 -20.16 -4.93 -13.48
C THR A 147 -20.23 -4.23 -12.13
N PHE A 148 -21.12 -4.69 -11.25
CA PHE A 148 -21.46 -4.03 -9.98
C PHE A 148 -21.88 -2.55 -10.10
N GLY A 149 -22.41 -2.16 -11.26
CA GLY A 149 -22.75 -0.76 -11.55
C GLY A 149 -21.56 0.17 -11.75
N MET A 150 -20.35 -0.38 -11.92
CA MET A 150 -19.11 0.38 -12.13
C MET A 150 -18.55 0.14 -13.53
N ARG A 151 -17.74 1.08 -14.03
CA ARG A 151 -16.87 0.82 -15.19
C ARG A 151 -15.74 -0.13 -14.73
N ALA A 152 -15.23 -0.95 -15.65
CA ALA A 152 -14.14 -1.88 -15.34
C ALA A 152 -12.88 -1.18 -14.78
N GLN A 153 -12.59 0.03 -15.28
CA GLN A 153 -11.49 0.87 -14.78
C GLN A 153 -11.70 1.26 -13.32
N ASP A 154 -12.91 1.72 -12.98
CA ASP A 154 -13.26 2.12 -11.62
C ASP A 154 -13.18 0.91 -10.69
N LEU A 155 -13.67 -0.25 -11.12
CA LEU A 155 -13.57 -1.50 -10.35
C LEU A 155 -12.12 -1.85 -9.99
N ILE A 156 -11.19 -1.75 -10.95
CA ILE A 156 -9.77 -2.01 -10.70
C ILE A 156 -9.21 -1.02 -9.67
N VAL A 157 -9.50 0.28 -9.84
CA VAL A 157 -9.04 1.32 -8.90
C VAL A 157 -9.59 1.10 -7.49
N GLU A 158 -10.85 0.69 -7.39
CA GLU A 158 -11.55 0.47 -6.13
C GLU A 158 -11.11 -0.81 -5.39
N LEU A 159 -10.62 -1.83 -6.11
CA LEU A 159 -10.21 -3.10 -5.50
C LEU A 159 -8.73 -3.19 -5.19
N THR A 160 -7.86 -2.46 -5.90
CA THR A 160 -6.41 -2.74 -5.93
C THR A 160 -5.53 -1.79 -5.15
N TRP A 161 -6.05 -0.92 -4.27
CA TRP A 161 -5.25 0.13 -3.60
C TRP A 161 -4.39 0.98 -4.57
N CYS A 162 -4.75 0.95 -5.86
CA CYS A 162 -3.92 1.40 -6.97
C CYS A 162 -2.49 0.80 -7.00
N ASN A 163 -2.24 -0.40 -6.49
CA ASN A 163 -0.92 -1.04 -6.47
C ASN A 163 -0.79 -2.07 -7.63
N PRO A 164 0.29 -2.02 -8.44
CA PRO A 164 0.54 -3.00 -9.49
C PRO A 164 0.51 -4.47 -9.02
N ARG A 165 0.99 -4.77 -7.80
CA ARG A 165 1.00 -6.14 -7.26
C ARG A 165 -0.42 -6.68 -7.07
N ASP A 166 -1.35 -5.82 -6.67
CA ASP A 166 -2.75 -6.20 -6.47
C ASP A 166 -3.45 -6.58 -7.77
N LEU A 167 -3.02 -6.04 -8.94
CA LEU A 167 -3.48 -6.54 -10.24
C LEU A 167 -3.06 -8.00 -10.43
N ILE A 168 -1.82 -8.36 -10.09
CA ILE A 168 -1.33 -9.73 -10.25
C ILE A 168 -2.06 -10.68 -9.31
N LEU A 169 -2.30 -10.27 -8.06
CA LEU A 169 -3.07 -11.06 -7.11
C LEU A 169 -4.53 -11.25 -7.57
N LEU A 170 -5.20 -10.15 -7.98
CA LEU A 170 -6.58 -10.20 -8.43
C LEU A 170 -6.74 -11.03 -9.71
N PHE A 171 -5.90 -10.84 -10.73
CA PHE A 171 -6.07 -11.54 -12.00
C PHE A 171 -5.36 -12.90 -12.07
N GLY A 172 -4.40 -13.18 -11.20
CA GLY A 172 -3.67 -14.45 -11.17
C GLY A 172 -4.56 -15.65 -10.86
N ASP A 173 -5.50 -15.49 -9.93
CA ASP A 173 -6.48 -16.53 -9.61
C ASP A 173 -7.50 -16.74 -10.72
N ALA A 174 -7.79 -15.68 -11.48
CA ALA A 174 -8.65 -15.76 -12.65
C ALA A 174 -8.04 -16.58 -13.79
N CYS A 175 -6.77 -16.99 -13.74
CA CYS A 175 -6.17 -17.83 -14.78
C CYS A 175 -6.45 -19.34 -14.60
N HIS A 176 -6.91 -19.78 -13.42
CA HIS A 176 -6.96 -21.20 -13.06
C HIS A 176 -8.33 -21.87 -13.25
N GLY A 177 -9.32 -21.14 -13.73
CA GLY A 177 -10.64 -21.69 -14.04
C GLY A 177 -10.92 -21.73 -15.53
N ASP A 178 -11.96 -22.46 -15.90
CA ASP A 178 -12.38 -22.68 -17.28
C ASP A 178 -13.12 -21.43 -17.84
N PHE A 179 -12.41 -20.31 -17.92
CA PHE A 179 -12.96 -19.01 -18.32
C PHE A 179 -12.89 -18.85 -19.83
N LYS A 180 -13.94 -19.29 -20.52
CA LYS A 180 -14.18 -18.91 -21.91
C LYS A 180 -14.96 -17.60 -22.06
N ALA A 181 -15.16 -16.85 -20.97
CA ALA A 181 -16.05 -15.69 -20.90
C ALA A 181 -15.38 -14.44 -20.31
N LEU A 182 -15.97 -13.29 -20.58
CA LEU A 182 -15.60 -11.98 -20.03
C LEU A 182 -15.53 -12.01 -18.49
N PHE A 183 -14.66 -11.19 -17.92
CA PHE A 183 -14.57 -10.92 -16.49
C PHE A 183 -15.86 -10.22 -16.02
N ASP A 184 -16.71 -10.99 -15.34
CA ASP A 184 -18.05 -10.60 -14.89
C ASP A 184 -18.22 -10.76 -13.36
N GLU A 185 -19.40 -10.40 -12.84
CA GLU A 185 -19.66 -10.41 -11.39
C GLU A 185 -19.40 -11.78 -10.72
N PRO A 186 -19.90 -12.92 -11.24
CA PRO A 186 -19.57 -14.25 -10.69
C PRO A 186 -18.07 -14.54 -10.68
N THR A 187 -17.36 -14.14 -11.74
CA THR A 187 -15.91 -14.34 -11.83
C THR A 187 -15.18 -13.56 -10.76
N ILE A 188 -15.56 -12.30 -10.56
CA ILE A 188 -14.99 -11.44 -9.53
C ILE A 188 -15.27 -12.00 -8.15
N ILE A 189 -16.52 -12.35 -7.83
CA ILE A 189 -16.89 -12.86 -6.50
C ILE A 189 -16.02 -14.05 -6.11
N ARG A 190 -15.80 -14.99 -7.03
CA ARG A 190 -14.97 -16.18 -6.77
C ARG A 190 -13.50 -15.83 -6.54
N VAL A 191 -12.92 -15.00 -7.41
CA VAL A 191 -11.51 -14.57 -7.31
C VAL A 191 -11.27 -13.77 -6.02
N MET A 192 -12.26 -12.97 -5.62
CA MET A 192 -12.20 -12.13 -4.45
C MET A 192 -12.06 -12.93 -3.14
N GLU A 193 -12.46 -14.20 -3.07
CA GLU A 193 -12.27 -15.01 -1.86
C GLU A 193 -10.78 -15.16 -1.50
N ARG A 194 -9.95 -15.52 -2.48
CA ARG A 194 -8.51 -15.69 -2.28
C ARG A 194 -7.79 -14.35 -2.29
N TYR A 195 -8.08 -13.48 -3.25
CA TYR A 195 -7.50 -12.14 -3.32
C TYR A 195 -7.68 -11.38 -2.00
N SER A 196 -8.87 -11.42 -1.39
CA SER A 196 -9.15 -10.75 -0.11
C SER A 196 -8.27 -11.26 1.04
N SER A 197 -8.00 -12.58 1.09
CA SER A 197 -7.13 -13.20 2.08
C SER A 197 -5.65 -12.85 1.85
N ASP A 198 -5.21 -12.88 0.59
CA ASP A 198 -3.83 -12.60 0.22
C ASP A 198 -3.51 -11.11 0.45
N SER A 199 -4.39 -10.20 0.04
CA SER A 199 -4.27 -8.76 0.35
C SER A 199 -4.29 -8.49 1.85
N TRP A 200 -5.03 -9.28 2.65
CA TRP A 200 -5.02 -9.10 4.10
C TRP A 200 -3.65 -9.45 4.66
N SER A 201 -3.02 -10.51 4.14
CA SER A 201 -1.69 -10.93 4.55
C SER A 201 -0.62 -9.87 4.22
N GLU A 202 -0.69 -9.27 3.02
CA GLU A 202 0.20 -8.16 2.62
C GLU A 202 0.02 -6.94 3.54
N LYS A 203 -1.23 -6.56 3.85
CA LYS A 203 -1.50 -5.43 4.77
C LYS A 203 -1.09 -5.72 6.21
N VAL A 204 -1.19 -6.97 6.66
CA VAL A 204 -0.68 -7.40 7.96
C VAL A 204 0.84 -7.32 8.02
N GLU A 205 1.55 -7.57 6.92
CA GLU A 205 3.00 -7.39 6.84
C GLU A 205 3.39 -5.92 7.08
N GLU A 206 2.69 -4.97 6.46
CA GLU A 206 2.90 -3.53 6.71
C GLU A 206 2.64 -3.16 8.19
N LEU A 207 1.59 -3.70 8.81
CA LEU A 207 1.31 -3.47 10.24
C LEU A 207 2.31 -4.16 11.15
N SER A 208 2.96 -5.23 10.69
CA SER A 208 3.88 -6.01 11.52
C SER A 208 5.03 -5.14 12.04
N VAL A 209 5.39 -4.08 11.31
CA VAL A 209 6.33 -3.03 11.71
C VAL A 209 6.02 -2.45 13.11
N GLU A 210 4.75 -2.35 13.50
CA GLU A 210 4.32 -1.72 14.77
C GLU A 210 3.56 -2.67 15.72
N TYR A 211 3.08 -3.80 15.22
CA TYR A 211 2.18 -4.71 15.91
C TYR A 211 2.76 -6.11 16.01
N ALA A 212 2.70 -6.70 17.21
CA ALA A 212 3.11 -8.09 17.41
C ALA A 212 2.09 -9.05 16.74
N PRO A 213 2.50 -10.28 16.36
CA PRO A 213 1.61 -11.24 15.71
C PRO A 213 0.30 -11.52 16.46
N ALA A 214 0.33 -11.60 17.79
CA ALA A 214 -0.87 -11.80 18.61
C ALA A 214 -1.82 -10.58 18.58
N GLU A 215 -1.27 -9.37 18.45
CA GLU A 215 -2.07 -8.14 18.29
C GLU A 215 -2.77 -8.13 16.92
N LEU A 216 -2.07 -8.55 15.85
CA LEU A 216 -2.63 -8.64 14.50
C LEU A 216 -3.75 -9.69 14.40
N GLN A 217 -3.61 -10.83 15.08
CA GLN A 217 -4.69 -11.82 15.18
C GLN A 217 -5.91 -11.27 15.94
N SER A 218 -5.68 -10.53 17.02
CA SER A 218 -6.75 -9.89 17.80
C SER A 218 -7.48 -8.84 16.95
N LEU A 219 -6.74 -8.04 16.18
CA LEU A 219 -7.27 -7.07 15.24
C LEU A 219 -8.15 -7.73 14.16
N ARG A 220 -7.68 -8.82 13.54
CA ARG A 220 -8.50 -9.60 12.60
C ARG A 220 -9.81 -10.04 13.23
N LYS A 221 -9.77 -10.61 14.44
CA LYS A 221 -10.96 -11.07 15.17
C LYS A 221 -11.95 -9.94 15.49
N LEU A 222 -11.46 -8.71 15.70
CA LEU A 222 -12.30 -7.55 15.97
C LEU A 222 -13.06 -7.10 14.71
N LEU A 223 -12.39 -7.11 13.56
CA LEU A 223 -12.94 -6.70 12.27
C LEU A 223 -13.84 -7.78 11.62
N LEU A 224 -13.61 -9.06 11.94
CA LEU A 224 -14.44 -10.16 11.47
C LEU A 224 -15.90 -9.99 11.92
N ASP A 225 -16.83 -10.11 10.96
CA ASP A 225 -18.28 -9.92 11.15
C ASP A 225 -18.62 -8.59 11.84
N PHE A 226 -17.85 -7.54 11.57
CA PHE A 226 -18.11 -6.19 12.06
C PHE A 226 -18.96 -5.38 11.07
N LYS A 227 -18.93 -4.05 11.18
CA LYS A 227 -19.64 -3.13 10.30
C LYS A 227 -18.72 -2.65 9.19
N ARG A 228 -19.26 -2.47 7.98
CA ARG A 228 -18.56 -1.81 6.86
C ARG A 228 -18.26 -0.36 7.16
N HIS A 229 -19.24 0.34 7.72
CA HIS A 229 -19.17 1.74 8.11
C HIS A 229 -19.35 1.85 9.62
N PHE A 230 -18.49 2.63 10.26
CA PHE A 230 -18.53 2.77 11.71
C PHE A 230 -17.84 4.06 12.17
N LYS A 231 -18.07 4.44 13.42
CA LYS A 231 -17.29 5.47 14.12
C LYS A 231 -16.32 4.87 15.14
N VAL A 232 -15.35 5.66 15.60
CA VAL A 232 -14.37 5.27 16.65
C VAL A 232 -15.06 4.65 17.87
N ASP A 233 -16.12 5.27 18.38
CA ASP A 233 -16.85 4.78 19.56
C ASP A 233 -17.47 3.38 19.35
N GLU A 234 -17.89 3.07 18.12
CA GLU A 234 -18.45 1.77 17.79
C GLU A 234 -17.37 0.69 17.75
N PHE A 235 -16.17 1.05 17.27
CA PHE A 235 -15.01 0.17 17.31
C PHE A 235 -14.51 -0.05 18.75
N GLU A 236 -14.49 1.00 19.58
CA GLU A 236 -14.13 0.87 20.99
C GLU A 236 -15.13 -0.03 21.73
N ARG A 237 -16.43 0.15 21.49
CA ARG A 237 -17.47 -0.77 22.00
C ARG A 237 -17.27 -2.21 21.54
N ARG A 238 -16.88 -2.42 20.27
CA ARG A 238 -16.54 -3.76 19.74
C ARG A 238 -15.35 -4.38 20.47
N LYS A 239 -14.31 -3.60 20.75
CA LYS A 239 -13.15 -4.04 21.56
C LYS A 239 -13.58 -4.46 22.95
N HIS A 240 -14.35 -3.63 23.66
CA HIS A 240 -14.86 -3.95 24.99
C HIS A 240 -15.71 -5.23 25.00
N GLN A 241 -16.62 -5.38 24.05
CA GLN A 241 -17.51 -6.56 23.96
C GLN A 241 -16.74 -7.86 23.67
N LYS A 242 -15.70 -7.82 22.83
CA LYS A 242 -14.91 -9.01 22.54
C LYS A 242 -13.84 -9.30 23.60
N ALA A 243 -13.37 -8.30 24.32
CA ALA A 243 -12.41 -8.45 25.41
C ALA A 243 -12.95 -9.32 26.56
N SER A 244 -14.26 -9.30 26.81
CA SER A 244 -14.88 -10.18 27.83
C SER A 244 -14.91 -11.66 27.43
N LEU A 245 -14.68 -11.97 26.14
CA LEU A 245 -14.78 -13.32 25.58
C LEU A 245 -13.43 -13.91 25.15
N ASP A 246 -12.40 -13.07 24.97
CA ASP A 246 -11.09 -13.48 24.46
C ASP A 246 -9.96 -12.71 25.19
N GLN A 247 -9.12 -13.44 25.92
CA GLN A 247 -8.02 -12.88 26.71
C GLN A 247 -6.99 -12.13 25.86
N ALA A 248 -6.73 -12.58 24.63
CA ALA A 248 -5.79 -11.90 23.73
C ALA A 248 -6.36 -10.53 23.30
N ILE A 249 -7.68 -10.46 23.09
CA ILE A 249 -8.37 -9.20 22.80
C ILE A 249 -8.39 -8.29 24.03
N ALA A 250 -8.53 -8.84 25.24
CA ALA A 250 -8.43 -8.06 26.48
C ALA A 250 -7.05 -7.40 26.65
N GLN A 251 -5.98 -8.14 26.37
CA GLN A 251 -4.61 -7.60 26.38
C GLN A 251 -4.39 -6.55 25.29
N PHE A 252 -4.94 -6.78 24.09
CA PHE A 252 -4.90 -5.80 23.01
C PHE A 252 -5.64 -4.51 23.38
N HIS A 253 -6.84 -4.65 23.97
CA HIS A 253 -7.68 -3.53 24.40
C HIS A 253 -6.98 -2.65 25.42
N SER A 254 -6.34 -3.23 26.43
CA SER A 254 -5.62 -2.46 27.47
C SER A 254 -4.35 -1.77 26.96
N LYS A 255 -3.70 -2.35 25.93
CA LYS A 255 -2.43 -1.84 25.39
C LYS A 255 -2.61 -0.80 24.29
N ARG A 256 -3.71 -0.85 23.52
CA ARG A 256 -3.88 -0.06 22.30
C ARG A 256 -5.19 0.74 22.32
N ALA A 257 -5.07 2.07 22.29
CA ALA A 257 -6.22 2.97 22.12
C ALA A 257 -6.87 2.76 20.74
N ALA A 258 -8.22 2.78 20.66
CA ALA A 258 -8.92 2.61 19.38
C ALA A 258 -8.52 3.64 18.33
N SER A 259 -8.43 4.93 18.70
CA SER A 259 -8.04 6.01 17.79
C SER A 259 -6.70 5.72 17.13
N LYS A 260 -5.72 5.25 17.89
CA LYS A 260 -4.40 4.92 17.35
C LYS A 260 -4.44 3.72 16.41
N VAL A 261 -5.17 2.66 16.78
CA VAL A 261 -5.34 1.48 15.92
C VAL A 261 -6.00 1.89 14.59
N LEU A 262 -7.05 2.71 14.64
CA LEU A 262 -7.76 3.17 13.44
C LEU A 262 -6.89 4.10 12.59
N GLU A 263 -6.09 4.98 13.18
CA GLU A 263 -5.09 5.78 12.47
C GLU A 263 -4.09 4.89 11.72
N ASP A 264 -3.58 3.84 12.36
CA ASP A 264 -2.63 2.93 11.74
C ASP A 264 -3.27 2.12 10.60
N LEU A 265 -4.51 1.66 10.78
CA LEU A 265 -5.29 1.00 9.72
C LEU A 265 -5.60 1.94 8.55
N TYR A 266 -5.87 3.21 8.83
CA TYR A 266 -6.14 4.24 7.82
C TYR A 266 -4.90 4.47 6.97
N ARG A 267 -3.75 4.64 7.63
CA ARG A 267 -2.44 4.87 7.01
C ARG A 267 -2.09 3.80 5.97
N ILE A 268 -2.34 2.52 6.29
CA ILE A 268 -2.02 1.41 5.38
C ILE A 268 -3.15 1.08 4.39
N GLY A 269 -4.27 1.80 4.46
CA GLY A 269 -5.41 1.65 3.55
C GLY A 269 -6.36 0.50 3.88
N VAL A 270 -6.32 -0.08 5.09
CA VAL A 270 -7.32 -1.07 5.53
C VAL A 270 -8.68 -0.42 5.73
N ILE A 271 -8.67 0.82 6.22
CA ILE A 271 -9.86 1.65 6.31
C ILE A 271 -9.65 2.97 5.59
N GLY A 272 -10.75 3.54 5.10
CA GLY A 272 -10.85 4.90 4.60
C GLY A 272 -11.70 5.71 5.55
N GLN A 273 -11.85 7.00 5.26
CA GLN A 273 -12.74 7.88 6.00
C GLN A 273 -13.66 8.64 5.06
N SER A 274 -14.78 9.11 5.57
CA SER A 274 -15.67 9.99 4.83
C SER A 274 -16.26 11.08 5.70
N THR A 275 -16.44 12.23 5.06
CA THR A 275 -17.03 13.44 5.62
C THR A 275 -18.57 13.38 5.67
N ARG A 276 -19.19 12.35 5.06
CA ARG A 276 -20.66 12.22 4.97
C ARG A 276 -21.20 11.01 5.72
N ASN A 277 -22.48 11.08 6.08
CA ASN A 277 -23.16 9.99 6.76
C ASN A 277 -23.54 8.86 5.77
N PRO A 278 -23.19 7.59 6.06
CA PRO A 278 -23.63 6.45 5.25
C PRO A 278 -25.13 6.13 5.36
N THR A 279 -25.99 7.01 5.88
CA THR A 279 -27.46 6.84 5.84
C THR A 279 -28.17 7.88 4.99
N ASP A 280 -27.46 8.89 4.44
CA ASP A 280 -28.05 9.90 3.53
C ASP A 280 -28.25 9.38 2.08
N TYR A 281 -28.29 8.05 1.89
CA TYR A 281 -28.44 7.35 0.60
C TYR A 281 -29.86 7.46 0.01
N GLY A 282 -30.44 8.66 0.00
CA GLY A 282 -31.61 8.98 -0.80
C GLY A 282 -31.22 9.23 -2.25
N ASN A 283 -31.41 8.22 -3.11
CA ASN A 283 -31.62 8.27 -4.58
C ASN A 283 -30.71 9.13 -5.49
N ARG A 284 -29.63 9.74 -5.00
CA ARG A 284 -28.62 10.38 -5.85
C ARG A 284 -27.23 10.04 -5.36
N ILE A 285 -26.52 9.30 -6.19
CA ILE A 285 -25.09 8.99 -6.11
C ILE A 285 -24.31 10.31 -6.23
N LYS A 286 -24.31 11.14 -5.17
CA LYS A 286 -23.16 11.99 -4.88
C LYS A 286 -22.28 11.12 -4.00
N GLN A 287 -21.30 10.49 -4.64
CA GLN A 287 -20.32 9.58 -4.06
C GLN A 287 -19.98 10.01 -2.64
N PHE A 288 -20.10 9.07 -1.71
CA PHE A 288 -19.43 9.13 -0.42
C PHE A 288 -18.00 9.58 -0.73
N GLU A 289 -17.62 10.79 -0.36
CA GLU A 289 -16.29 11.30 -0.68
C GLU A 289 -15.36 10.54 0.25
N GLU A 290 -14.83 9.44 -0.28
CA GLU A 290 -13.96 8.53 0.43
C GLU A 290 -12.53 9.04 0.32
N HIS A 291 -11.95 9.25 1.49
CA HIS A 291 -10.59 9.69 1.66
C HIS A 291 -9.76 8.49 2.06
N TRP A 292 -8.68 8.25 1.33
CA TRP A 292 -7.81 7.09 1.51
C TRP A 292 -6.35 7.53 1.57
N ALA A 293 -5.58 6.99 2.53
CA ALA A 293 -4.16 7.30 2.65
C ALA A 293 -3.34 6.95 1.41
N TYR A 294 -3.67 5.82 0.76
CA TYR A 294 -3.00 5.40 -0.49
C TYR A 294 -3.38 6.26 -1.71
N ARG A 295 -4.37 7.15 -1.59
CA ARG A 295 -4.72 8.18 -2.59
C ARG A 295 -4.16 9.57 -2.23
N GLY A 296 -3.23 9.63 -1.28
CA GLY A 296 -2.51 10.84 -0.88
C GLY A 296 -3.20 11.68 0.21
N ASP A 297 -4.28 11.18 0.83
CA ASP A 297 -4.88 11.82 2.00
C ASP A 297 -4.31 11.21 3.28
N HIS A 298 -3.25 11.81 3.80
CA HIS A 298 -2.55 11.31 4.99
C HIS A 298 -3.18 11.76 6.32
N SER A 299 -4.27 12.53 6.29
CA SER A 299 -4.85 13.14 7.48
C SER A 299 -5.96 12.26 8.04
N PHE A 300 -5.71 11.60 9.18
CA PHE A 300 -6.74 10.84 9.87
C PHE A 300 -7.60 11.74 10.76
N ASP A 301 -8.92 11.72 10.56
CA ASP A 301 -9.90 12.41 11.42
C ASP A 301 -10.69 11.38 12.27
N PRO A 302 -10.49 11.35 13.60
CA PRO A 302 -11.23 10.43 14.48
C PRO A 302 -12.73 10.76 14.59
N ALA A 303 -13.18 11.94 14.18
CA ALA A 303 -14.61 12.30 14.17
C ALA A 303 -15.35 11.84 12.90
N ALA A 304 -14.61 11.53 11.84
CA ALA A 304 -15.16 11.10 10.57
C ALA A 304 -15.79 9.70 10.65
N TRP A 305 -16.59 9.36 9.64
CA TRP A 305 -17.02 7.98 9.45
C TRP A 305 -15.86 7.18 8.86
N MET A 306 -15.65 5.96 9.35
CA MET A 306 -14.69 5.02 8.78
C MET A 306 -15.39 4.01 7.88
N ILE A 307 -14.70 3.57 6.83
CA ILE A 307 -15.15 2.50 5.93
C ILE A 307 -14.06 1.44 5.76
N ILE A 308 -14.40 0.16 5.89
CA ILE A 308 -13.46 -0.94 5.58
C ILE A 308 -13.32 -1.08 4.07
N HIS A 309 -12.09 -1.18 3.57
CA HIS A 309 -11.81 -1.35 2.14
C HIS A 309 -12.58 -2.53 1.54
N LYS A 310 -13.20 -2.30 0.37
CA LYS A 310 -14.10 -3.26 -0.30
C LYS A 310 -13.44 -4.61 -0.56
N ALA A 311 -12.13 -4.58 -0.85
CA ALA A 311 -11.37 -5.78 -1.07
C ALA A 311 -11.33 -6.73 0.14
N PHE A 312 -11.59 -6.27 1.37
CA PHE A 312 -11.61 -7.10 2.57
C PHE A 312 -12.98 -7.68 2.93
N TRP A 313 -14.06 -7.25 2.27
CA TRP A 313 -15.40 -7.67 2.67
C TRP A 313 -15.62 -9.18 2.61
N PRO A 314 -15.11 -9.92 1.60
CA PRO A 314 -15.20 -11.39 1.57
C PRO A 314 -14.47 -12.04 2.76
N PHE A 315 -13.19 -11.70 2.96
CA PHE A 315 -12.35 -12.30 4.00
C PHE A 315 -12.85 -11.99 5.42
N LEU A 316 -13.36 -10.77 5.64
CA LEU A 316 -13.89 -10.32 6.93
C LEU A 316 -15.39 -10.59 7.10
N ARG A 317 -16.05 -11.24 6.13
CA ARG A 317 -17.48 -11.59 6.14
C ARG A 317 -18.41 -10.40 6.35
N LEU A 318 -18.07 -9.28 5.73
CA LEU A 318 -18.85 -8.04 5.82
C LEU A 318 -20.01 -8.00 4.82
N GLY A 319 -20.28 -9.13 4.14
CA GLY A 319 -21.27 -9.28 3.09
C GLY A 319 -20.71 -8.98 1.68
N PRO A 320 -21.59 -8.90 0.67
CA PRO A 320 -21.19 -8.85 -0.73
C PRO A 320 -20.67 -7.47 -1.18
N ILE A 321 -19.87 -7.47 -2.25
CA ILE A 321 -19.07 -6.33 -2.78
C ILE A 321 -19.93 -5.29 -3.53
N TYR A 322 -21.18 -5.61 -3.90
CA TYR A 322 -22.00 -4.72 -4.69
C TYR A 322 -22.36 -3.41 -3.97
N ALA A 323 -22.54 -2.34 -4.76
CA ALA A 323 -23.08 -1.08 -4.28
C ALA A 323 -24.41 -1.34 -3.55
N ASN A 324 -24.56 -0.78 -2.34
CA ASN A 324 -25.85 -0.74 -1.66
C ASN A 324 -26.87 -0.14 -2.64
N ARG A 325 -27.82 -0.96 -3.09
CA ARG A 325 -28.98 -0.47 -3.85
C ARG A 325 -29.94 0.23 -2.91
#